data_AF-A0A962QVP0-F1
#
_entry.id   AF-A0A962QVP0-F1
#
_cell.length_a   1.000
_cell.length_b   1.000
_cell.length_c   1.000
_cell.angle_alpha   90.00
_cell.angle_beta   90.00
_cell.angle_gamma   90.00
#
_symmetry.space_group_name_H-M   'P 1'
#
loop_
_entity.id
_entity.type
_entity.pdbx_description
1 polymer ?
#
loop_
_entity_poly.entity_id
_entity_poly.type
_entity_poly.pdbx_seq_one_letter_code
_entity_poly.pdbx_strand_id
1 'polypeptide(L)'
;AENATFRIDHYLGKETVQNLLAVRFGNPLFQPMWNNTFVSNVQITVAEDIGVEGRGDYYAKTGALRDMVQNHLLQVLSIVAMEPPASLRPADIRDEKMKVLRCLEPITAANVKERTVRGRYDAGAVNGQAVVGFLEEAGYQDAESTETFVAIKASINNWRWAGVPFYLRTGKRLSRRYSEIVIEYRRQPFSLFANDPNELTNKLVIHLQPEESISLHTLNKKPGLTNKLRLQPVELHLTDDSQPKNDSYDAYERLLLDAIHGDQTLFMRRDEVETAWHWIDSIIAAWEESGTAIKKYNSGTMGPNASTALVAVDGRAWYE
;
A
#
# COMPACT_ATOMS: atom_id res chain seq x y z
N ALA A 1 17.32 -22.49 14.63
CA ALA A 1 16.54 -21.68 15.59
C ALA A 1 16.17 -20.35 14.92
N GLU A 2 15.15 -19.64 15.39
CA GLU A 2 14.59 -18.44 14.71
C GLU A 2 15.62 -17.30 14.50
N ASN A 3 16.64 -17.22 15.37
CA ASN A 3 17.77 -16.30 15.26
C ASN A 3 18.73 -16.60 14.09
N ALA A 4 18.56 -17.72 13.39
CA ALA A 4 19.36 -18.11 12.22
C ALA A 4 18.51 -18.22 10.94
N THR A 5 17.27 -17.71 10.97
CA THR A 5 16.35 -17.76 9.82
C THR A 5 16.09 -16.35 9.30
N PHE A 6 16.30 -16.15 8.00
CA PHE A 6 16.20 -14.87 7.31
C PHE A 6 15.17 -15.02 6.18
N ARG A 7 13.91 -14.64 6.45
CA ARG A 7 12.81 -14.73 5.47
C ARG A 7 12.75 -13.42 4.69
N ILE A 8 13.07 -13.50 3.41
CA ILE A 8 13.19 -12.34 2.52
C ILE A 8 11.80 -11.82 2.14
N ASP A 9 11.64 -10.51 2.28
CA ASP A 9 10.68 -9.70 1.55
C ASP A 9 11.44 -8.52 0.97
N HIS A 10 11.62 -8.48 -0.35
CA HIS A 10 12.43 -7.46 -1.00
C HIS A 10 11.84 -6.03 -0.86
N TYR A 11 10.55 -5.87 -0.55
CA TYR A 11 10.00 -4.54 -0.26
C TYR A 11 10.59 -3.94 1.02
N LEU A 12 10.97 -4.78 2.00
CA LEU A 12 11.61 -4.32 3.24
C LEU A 12 13.04 -3.79 2.99
N GLY A 13 13.71 -4.28 1.96
CA GLY A 13 15.05 -3.84 1.58
C GLY A 13 15.08 -2.46 0.88
N LYS A 14 13.93 -1.92 0.47
CA LYS A 14 13.85 -0.62 -0.21
C LYS A 14 14.20 0.53 0.74
N GLU A 15 15.00 1.48 0.26
CA GLU A 15 15.50 2.59 1.08
C GLU A 15 14.35 3.45 1.62
N THR A 16 13.33 3.69 0.81
CA THR A 16 12.13 4.44 1.22
C THR A 16 11.33 3.80 2.35
N VAL A 17 11.28 2.46 2.40
CA VAL A 17 10.63 1.74 3.50
C VAL A 17 11.41 1.89 4.81
N GLN A 18 12.74 1.92 4.73
CA GLN A 18 13.60 2.21 5.88
C GLN A 18 13.48 3.69 6.30
N ASN A 19 13.48 4.60 5.34
CA ASN A 19 13.31 6.03 5.58
C ASN A 19 11.98 6.36 6.27
N LEU A 20 10.94 5.54 6.07
CA LEU A 20 9.69 5.68 6.82
C LEU A 20 9.90 5.59 8.34
N LEU A 21 10.83 4.77 8.84
CA LEU A 21 11.18 4.73 10.26
C LEU A 21 11.78 6.07 10.72
N ALA A 22 12.68 6.64 9.92
CA ALA A 22 13.31 7.92 10.19
C ALA A 22 12.28 9.07 10.16
N VAL A 23 11.38 9.09 9.18
CA VAL A 23 10.28 10.07 9.10
C VAL A 23 9.38 9.96 10.33
N ARG A 24 8.97 8.75 10.73
CA ARG A 24 8.01 8.57 11.83
C ARG A 24 8.60 8.85 13.21
N PHE A 25 9.83 8.41 13.46
CA PHE A 25 10.40 8.40 14.82
C PHE A 25 11.59 9.33 15.00
N GLY A 26 12.18 9.85 13.92
CA GLY A 26 13.22 10.87 13.96
C GLY A 26 12.68 12.30 13.94
N ASN A 27 11.40 12.50 13.62
CA ASN A 27 10.81 13.82 13.41
C ASN A 27 9.63 14.06 14.37
N PRO A 28 9.82 14.88 15.42
CA PRO A 28 8.74 15.25 16.35
C PRO A 28 7.53 15.91 15.66
N LEU A 29 7.71 16.47 14.46
CA LEU A 29 6.65 17.07 13.67
C LEU A 29 5.56 16.05 13.30
N PHE A 30 5.92 14.83 12.88
CA PHE A 30 4.97 13.85 12.35
C PHE A 30 4.30 13.02 13.43
N GLN A 31 4.98 12.77 14.56
CA GLN A 31 4.50 11.89 15.62
C GLN A 31 3.08 12.23 16.13
N PRO A 32 2.72 13.50 16.41
CA PRO A 32 1.37 13.86 16.88
C PRO A 32 0.29 13.69 15.82
N MET A 33 0.65 13.78 14.54
CA MET A 33 -0.28 13.71 13.41
C MET A 33 -0.52 12.27 12.93
N TRP A 34 0.20 11.28 13.46
CA TRP A 34 0.18 9.89 12.99
C TRP A 34 -0.86 9.03 13.73
N ASN A 35 -2.12 9.46 13.77
CA ASN A 35 -3.20 8.75 14.45
C ASN A 35 -4.58 9.13 13.88
N ASN A 36 -5.62 8.44 14.36
CA ASN A 36 -7.01 8.62 13.94
C ASN A 36 -7.62 10.01 14.16
N THR A 37 -7.02 10.87 14.98
CA THR A 37 -7.48 12.26 15.16
C THR A 37 -7.11 13.11 13.95
N PHE A 38 -5.96 12.84 13.33
CA PHE A 38 -5.43 13.65 12.23
C PHE A 38 -5.48 12.95 10.88
N VAL A 39 -5.35 11.62 10.84
CA VAL A 39 -5.40 10.83 9.60
C VAL A 39 -6.83 10.48 9.26
N SER A 40 -7.22 10.73 8.00
CA SER A 40 -8.50 10.38 7.41
C SER A 40 -8.49 8.95 6.87
N ASN A 41 -7.44 8.60 6.12
CA ASN A 41 -7.22 7.28 5.55
C ASN A 41 -5.74 7.09 5.18
N VAL A 42 -5.36 5.84 4.99
CA VAL A 42 -4.06 5.45 4.44
C VAL A 42 -4.31 4.63 3.18
N GLN A 43 -3.55 4.90 2.12
CA GLN A 43 -3.61 4.16 0.86
C GLN A 43 -2.24 3.55 0.58
N ILE A 44 -2.18 2.27 0.26
CA ILE A 44 -0.95 1.58 -0.13
C ILE A 44 -1.23 0.96 -1.49
N THR A 45 -0.61 1.50 -2.53
CA THR A 45 -0.76 1.03 -3.91
C THR A 45 0.53 0.37 -4.37
N VAL A 46 0.42 -0.81 -4.99
CA VAL A 46 1.48 -1.45 -5.75
C VAL A 46 0.92 -1.81 -7.11
N ALA A 47 1.23 -0.99 -8.12
CA ALA A 47 0.76 -1.19 -9.48
C ALA A 47 1.87 -1.71 -10.39
N GLU A 48 1.54 -2.69 -11.21
CA GLU A 48 2.41 -3.24 -12.23
C GLU A 48 1.73 -3.09 -13.59
N ASP A 49 2.46 -2.54 -14.56
CA ASP A 49 2.02 -2.43 -15.96
C ASP A 49 2.25 -3.73 -16.76
N ILE A 50 3.10 -4.62 -16.24
CA ILE A 50 3.37 -5.95 -16.77
C ILE A 50 2.22 -6.94 -16.50
N GLY A 51 2.12 -7.96 -17.36
CA GLY A 51 1.23 -9.12 -17.18
C GLY A 51 1.88 -10.21 -16.34
N VAL A 52 1.49 -11.47 -16.55
CA VAL A 52 2.12 -12.61 -15.84
C VAL A 52 3.40 -13.12 -16.50
N GLU A 53 3.77 -12.58 -17.67
CA GLU A 53 5.09 -12.74 -18.31
C GLU A 53 5.62 -14.19 -18.34
N GLY A 54 4.81 -15.13 -18.85
CA GLY A 54 5.19 -16.54 -18.96
C GLY A 54 5.15 -17.33 -17.64
N ARG A 55 4.78 -16.70 -16.52
CA ARG A 55 4.55 -17.33 -15.21
C ARG A 55 3.07 -17.64 -14.97
N GLY A 56 2.27 -17.80 -16.03
CA GLY A 56 0.83 -18.04 -15.96
C GLY A 56 0.47 -19.23 -15.06
N ASP A 57 1.15 -20.36 -15.21
CA ASP A 57 0.91 -21.59 -14.44
C ASP A 57 1.10 -21.42 -12.94
N TYR A 58 2.15 -20.67 -12.55
CA TYR A 58 2.40 -20.33 -11.16
C TYR A 58 1.33 -19.36 -10.66
N TYR A 59 1.06 -18.31 -11.42
CA TYR A 59 0.16 -17.24 -10.99
C TYR A 59 -1.30 -17.73 -10.88
N ALA A 60 -1.72 -18.67 -11.73
CA ALA A 60 -3.04 -19.32 -11.69
C ALA A 60 -3.33 -20.09 -10.38
N LYS A 61 -2.31 -20.37 -9.57
CA LYS A 61 -2.48 -21.00 -8.24
C LYS A 61 -2.32 -20.00 -7.09
N THR A 62 -1.62 -18.91 -7.36
CA THR A 62 -1.23 -17.93 -6.34
C THR A 62 -2.24 -16.78 -6.26
N GLY A 63 -2.48 -16.10 -7.39
CA GLY A 63 -3.29 -14.88 -7.45
C GLY A 63 -2.63 -13.66 -6.80
N ALA A 64 -3.16 -12.47 -7.07
CA ALA A 64 -2.62 -11.22 -6.54
C ALA A 64 -2.69 -11.13 -5.01
N LEU A 65 -3.66 -11.78 -4.37
CA LEU A 65 -3.78 -11.76 -2.91
C LEU A 65 -2.57 -12.44 -2.23
N ARG A 66 -2.17 -13.62 -2.71
CA ARG A 66 -1.04 -14.36 -2.13
C ARG A 66 0.32 -13.83 -2.61
N ASP A 67 0.40 -13.38 -3.86
CA ASP A 67 1.66 -12.94 -4.47
C ASP A 67 2.14 -11.60 -3.91
N MET A 68 1.21 -10.67 -3.65
CA MET A 68 1.52 -9.28 -3.32
C MET A 68 0.97 -8.82 -1.97
N VAL A 69 -0.26 -9.22 -1.61
CA VAL A 69 -0.89 -8.70 -0.38
C VAL A 69 -0.31 -9.37 0.85
N GLN A 70 -0.23 -10.71 0.86
CA GLN A 70 0.19 -11.51 2.02
C GLN A 70 1.56 -11.11 2.57
N ASN A 71 2.48 -10.76 1.68
CA ASN A 71 3.85 -10.36 2.00
C ASN A 71 3.96 -8.83 1.94
N HIS A 72 4.20 -8.27 0.75
CA HIS A 72 4.68 -6.92 0.52
C HIS A 72 3.75 -5.85 1.10
N LEU A 73 2.45 -5.90 0.78
CA LEU A 73 1.53 -4.86 1.28
C LEU A 73 1.29 -4.98 2.79
N LEU A 74 1.21 -6.20 3.35
CA LEU A 74 1.08 -6.38 4.80
C LEU A 74 2.34 -5.95 5.55
N GLN A 75 3.53 -6.17 4.99
CA GLN A 75 4.78 -5.67 5.55
C GLN A 75 4.81 -4.14 5.56
N VAL A 76 4.51 -3.50 4.44
CA VAL A 76 4.43 -2.03 4.36
C VAL A 76 3.36 -1.47 5.31
N LEU A 77 2.17 -2.08 5.34
CA LEU A 77 1.10 -1.71 6.27
C LEU A 77 1.57 -1.77 7.72
N SER A 78 2.28 -2.84 8.11
CA SER A 78 2.77 -3.01 9.48
C SER A 78 3.75 -1.90 9.87
N ILE A 79 4.66 -1.49 8.96
CA ILE A 79 5.63 -0.41 9.21
C ILE A 79 4.93 0.95 9.29
N VAL A 80 3.91 1.20 8.46
CA VAL A 80 3.13 2.45 8.51
C VAL A 80 2.34 2.53 9.81
N ALA A 81 1.77 1.42 10.28
CA ALA A 81 0.80 1.42 11.37
C ALA A 81 1.38 1.13 12.76
N MET A 82 2.58 0.57 12.87
CA MET A 82 3.14 0.15 14.16
C MET A 82 3.35 1.30 15.14
N GLU A 83 3.35 1.01 16.43
CA GLU A 83 3.70 1.98 17.47
C GLU A 83 5.21 2.30 17.44
N PRO A 84 5.66 3.39 18.11
CA PRO A 84 7.08 3.61 18.33
C PRO A 84 7.71 2.43 19.08
N PRO A 85 8.73 1.76 18.52
CA PRO A 85 9.40 0.66 19.19
C PRO A 85 10.24 1.17 20.36
N ALA A 86 10.50 0.29 21.33
CA ALA A 86 11.33 0.63 22.50
C ALA A 86 12.79 0.94 22.11
N SER A 87 13.27 0.39 21.00
CA SER A 87 14.57 0.71 20.39
C SER A 87 14.58 0.30 18.92
N LEU A 88 15.69 0.54 18.22
CA LEU A 88 15.91 0.07 16.84
C LEU A 88 16.40 -1.38 16.75
N ARG A 89 16.38 -2.14 17.86
CA ARG A 89 16.75 -3.57 17.82
C ARG A 89 15.73 -4.35 16.97
N PRO A 90 16.18 -5.38 16.22
CA PRO A 90 15.31 -6.19 15.39
C PRO A 90 14.09 -6.78 16.11
N ALA A 91 14.25 -7.18 17.38
CA ALA A 91 13.16 -7.74 18.16
C ALA A 91 12.07 -6.70 18.46
N ASP A 92 12.46 -5.49 18.87
CA ASP A 92 11.52 -4.44 19.27
C ASP A 92 10.70 -3.95 18.06
N ILE A 93 11.33 -3.78 16.89
CA ILE A 93 10.63 -3.40 15.66
C ILE A 93 9.64 -4.50 15.24
N ARG A 94 10.08 -5.76 15.24
CA ARG A 94 9.23 -6.90 14.85
C ARG A 94 8.04 -7.10 15.81
N ASP A 95 8.24 -6.83 17.09
CA ASP A 95 7.15 -6.87 18.08
C ASP A 95 6.08 -5.80 17.80
N GLU A 96 6.45 -4.59 17.42
CA GLU A 96 5.47 -3.56 17.06
C GLU A 96 4.74 -3.87 15.74
N LYS A 97 5.44 -4.43 14.74
CA LYS A 97 4.80 -4.94 13.51
C LYS A 97 3.79 -6.04 13.83
N MET A 98 4.17 -6.98 14.68
CA MET A 98 3.31 -8.10 15.09
C MET A 98 2.04 -7.62 15.80
N LYS A 99 2.12 -6.58 16.65
CA LYS A 99 0.93 -5.98 17.28
C LYS A 99 -0.06 -5.45 16.25
N VAL A 100 0.41 -4.84 15.16
CA VAL A 100 -0.46 -4.39 14.07
C VAL A 100 -1.18 -5.57 13.42
N LEU A 101 -0.44 -6.61 13.05
CA LEU A 101 -1.01 -7.78 12.36
C LEU A 101 -2.10 -8.45 13.23
N ARG A 102 -1.88 -8.54 14.55
CA ARG A 102 -2.89 -9.05 15.49
C ARG A 102 -4.12 -8.17 15.63
N CYS A 103 -4.01 -6.89 15.32
CA CYS A 103 -5.11 -5.93 15.35
C CYS A 103 -5.85 -5.84 14.01
N LEU A 104 -5.42 -6.53 12.95
CA LEU A 104 -6.17 -6.56 11.70
C LEU A 104 -7.53 -7.23 11.93
N GLU A 105 -8.59 -6.50 11.64
CA GLU A 105 -9.94 -7.03 11.74
C GLU A 105 -10.15 -8.12 10.68
N PRO A 106 -10.65 -9.32 11.06
CA PRO A 106 -10.92 -10.38 10.10
C PRO A 106 -11.93 -9.95 9.04
N ILE A 107 -11.67 -10.34 7.80
CA ILE A 107 -12.63 -10.25 6.71
C ILE A 107 -13.35 -11.59 6.62
N THR A 108 -14.67 -11.56 6.72
CA THR A 108 -15.55 -12.73 6.81
C THR A 108 -16.58 -12.71 5.69
N ALA A 109 -17.30 -13.81 5.46
CA ALA A 109 -18.34 -13.87 4.44
C ALA A 109 -19.41 -12.76 4.57
N ALA A 110 -19.63 -12.25 5.79
CA ALA A 110 -20.57 -11.18 6.06
C ALA A 110 -20.12 -9.80 5.56
N ASN A 111 -18.81 -9.51 5.54
CA ASN A 111 -18.28 -8.18 5.22
C ASN A 111 -17.40 -8.13 3.96
N VAL A 112 -17.01 -9.29 3.41
CA VAL A 112 -16.04 -9.38 2.30
C VAL A 112 -16.47 -8.64 1.04
N LYS A 113 -17.77 -8.61 0.74
CA LYS A 113 -18.34 -7.90 -0.42
C LYS A 113 -18.22 -6.37 -0.31
N GLU A 114 -18.16 -5.86 0.91
CA GLU A 114 -18.03 -4.42 1.21
C GLU A 114 -16.58 -4.01 1.41
N ARG A 115 -15.71 -4.95 1.77
CA ARG A 115 -14.32 -4.69 2.13
C ARG A 115 -13.31 -5.06 1.06
N THR A 116 -13.68 -5.85 0.06
CA THR A 116 -12.74 -6.35 -0.93
C THR A 116 -13.28 -6.28 -2.33
N VAL A 117 -12.37 -6.11 -3.28
CA VAL A 117 -12.61 -6.24 -4.72
C VAL A 117 -11.52 -7.12 -5.27
N ARG A 118 -11.90 -8.22 -5.91
CA ARG A 118 -10.98 -9.06 -6.69
C ARG A 118 -11.29 -8.90 -8.17
N GLY A 119 -10.25 -8.72 -8.97
CA GLY A 119 -10.37 -8.46 -10.40
C GLY A 119 -9.42 -9.26 -11.25
N ARG A 120 -9.72 -9.34 -12.55
CA ARG A 120 -8.88 -9.98 -13.56
C ARG A 120 -8.79 -9.11 -14.81
N TYR A 121 -7.58 -8.93 -15.34
CA TYR A 121 -7.42 -8.17 -16.58
C TYR A 121 -7.90 -8.96 -17.79
N ASP A 122 -8.68 -8.30 -18.64
CA ASP A 122 -9.00 -8.70 -20.01
C ASP A 122 -8.08 -7.98 -21.00
N ALA A 123 -8.22 -8.32 -22.28
CA ALA A 123 -7.50 -7.66 -23.36
C ALA A 123 -7.66 -6.13 -23.31
N GLY A 124 -6.62 -5.41 -23.70
CA GLY A 124 -6.59 -3.96 -23.61
C GLY A 124 -5.32 -3.39 -24.23
N ALA A 125 -4.89 -2.23 -23.75
CA ALA A 125 -3.68 -1.59 -24.24
C ALA A 125 -2.88 -1.00 -23.07
N VAL A 126 -1.59 -1.35 -23.00
CA VAL A 126 -0.64 -0.81 -22.03
C VAL A 126 0.46 -0.10 -22.81
N ASN A 127 0.79 1.14 -22.43
CA ASN A 127 1.82 1.94 -23.11
C ASN A 127 1.65 2.02 -24.64
N GLY A 128 0.39 2.07 -25.10
CA GLY A 128 0.03 2.13 -26.53
C GLY A 128 0.12 0.80 -27.29
N GLN A 129 0.46 -0.31 -26.63
CA GLN A 129 0.54 -1.64 -27.23
C GLN A 129 -0.65 -2.50 -26.84
N ALA A 130 -1.24 -3.20 -27.82
CA ALA A 130 -2.32 -4.16 -27.57
C ALA A 130 -1.78 -5.38 -26.81
N VAL A 131 -2.51 -5.79 -25.79
CA VAL A 131 -2.15 -6.92 -24.92
C VAL A 131 -3.36 -7.81 -24.69
N VAL A 132 -3.09 -9.11 -24.52
CA VAL A 132 -4.10 -10.15 -24.32
C VAL A 132 -4.57 -10.20 -22.86
N GLY A 133 -5.71 -10.85 -22.62
CA GLY A 133 -6.25 -11.06 -21.27
C GLY A 133 -5.53 -12.17 -20.50
N PHE A 134 -5.68 -12.19 -19.17
CA PHE A 134 -5.00 -13.19 -18.32
C PHE A 134 -5.34 -14.63 -18.69
N LEU A 135 -6.60 -14.91 -19.05
CA LEU A 135 -7.01 -16.27 -19.43
C LEU A 135 -6.35 -16.74 -20.73
N GLU A 136 -6.06 -15.81 -21.64
CA GLU A 136 -5.32 -16.10 -22.88
C GLU A 136 -3.81 -16.27 -22.61
N GLU A 137 -3.24 -15.53 -21.66
CA GLU A 137 -1.83 -15.69 -21.25
C GLU A 137 -1.57 -16.97 -20.44
N ALA A 138 -2.51 -17.38 -19.58
CA ALA A 138 -2.31 -18.49 -18.65
C ALA A 138 -2.62 -19.86 -19.27
N GLY A 139 -3.60 -19.98 -20.18
CA GLY A 139 -3.85 -21.21 -20.95
C GLY A 139 -4.52 -22.40 -20.24
N TYR A 140 -5.13 -22.26 -19.04
CA TYR A 140 -5.70 -23.39 -18.28
C TYR A 140 -7.00 -23.10 -17.48
N GLN A 141 -7.71 -24.15 -17.09
CA GLN A 141 -8.99 -24.11 -16.35
C GLN A 141 -8.89 -23.47 -14.94
N ASP A 142 -7.79 -23.67 -14.21
CA ASP A 142 -7.61 -23.12 -12.85
C ASP A 142 -7.52 -21.57 -12.82
N ALA A 143 -7.25 -20.95 -13.98
CA ALA A 143 -7.16 -19.50 -14.10
C ALA A 143 -8.52 -18.79 -13.96
N GLU A 144 -9.65 -19.50 -14.13
CA GLU A 144 -10.99 -18.91 -14.10
C GLU A 144 -11.37 -18.32 -12.73
N SER A 145 -10.83 -18.86 -11.65
CA SER A 145 -11.06 -18.39 -10.28
C SER A 145 -9.89 -17.57 -9.73
N THR A 146 -8.91 -17.20 -10.56
CA THR A 146 -7.72 -16.44 -10.14
C THR A 146 -7.87 -14.95 -10.39
N GLU A 147 -7.58 -14.15 -9.37
CA GLU A 147 -7.49 -12.69 -9.46
C GLU A 147 -6.09 -12.19 -9.82
N THR A 148 -6.02 -11.19 -10.70
CA THR A 148 -4.80 -10.45 -11.06
C THR A 148 -4.80 -9.03 -10.48
N PHE A 149 -5.86 -8.68 -9.74
CA PHE A 149 -6.05 -7.41 -9.06
C PHE A 149 -6.78 -7.64 -7.74
N VAL A 150 -6.35 -6.95 -6.70
CA VAL A 150 -7.02 -6.92 -5.40
C VAL A 150 -7.04 -5.49 -4.87
N ALA A 151 -8.21 -5.04 -4.41
CA ALA A 151 -8.33 -3.89 -3.54
C ALA A 151 -9.00 -4.30 -2.22
N ILE A 152 -8.48 -3.84 -1.08
CA ILE A 152 -8.97 -4.19 0.26
C ILE A 152 -9.10 -2.93 1.10
N LYS A 153 -10.22 -2.78 1.81
CA LYS A 153 -10.41 -1.87 2.93
C LYS A 153 -10.12 -2.64 4.23
N ALA A 154 -8.91 -2.51 4.73
CA ALA A 154 -8.47 -3.08 6.00
C ALA A 154 -8.75 -2.13 7.17
N SER A 155 -9.07 -2.72 8.32
CA SER A 155 -9.26 -2.00 9.58
C SER A 155 -8.26 -2.52 10.61
N ILE A 156 -7.59 -1.62 11.31
CA ILE A 156 -6.66 -1.96 12.40
C ILE A 156 -7.33 -1.57 13.71
N ASN A 157 -7.80 -2.57 14.47
CA ASN A 157 -8.52 -2.39 15.71
C ASN A 157 -7.57 -2.14 16.90
N ASN A 158 -7.02 -0.93 16.94
CA ASN A 158 -6.24 -0.43 18.07
C ASN A 158 -6.55 1.05 18.34
N TRP A 159 -6.03 1.57 19.45
CA TRP A 159 -6.27 2.97 19.85
C TRP A 159 -5.83 4.00 18.82
N ARG A 160 -4.70 3.77 18.14
CA ARG A 160 -4.12 4.71 17.17
C ARG A 160 -4.94 4.79 15.88
N TRP A 161 -5.47 3.68 15.40
CA TRP A 161 -6.06 3.55 14.07
C TRP A 161 -7.56 3.27 14.06
N ALA A 162 -8.21 3.21 15.23
CA ALA A 162 -9.66 3.04 15.32
C ALA A 162 -10.40 4.02 14.38
N GLY A 163 -11.21 3.48 13.48
CA GLY A 163 -12.01 4.24 12.50
C GLY A 163 -11.25 4.78 11.29
N VAL A 164 -9.95 4.53 11.15
CA VAL A 164 -9.16 4.90 9.97
C VAL A 164 -9.04 3.68 9.05
N PRO A 165 -9.59 3.72 7.83
CA PRO A 165 -9.40 2.64 6.87
C PRO A 165 -8.02 2.71 6.23
N PHE A 166 -7.45 1.53 6.03
CA PHE A 166 -6.27 1.28 5.22
C PHE A 166 -6.72 0.67 3.90
N TYR A 167 -6.60 1.41 2.81
CA TYR A 167 -6.92 0.92 1.47
C TYR A 167 -5.65 0.33 0.84
N LEU A 168 -5.68 -0.97 0.58
CA LEU A 168 -4.65 -1.71 -0.12
C LEU A 168 -5.08 -1.89 -1.57
N ARG A 169 -4.21 -1.63 -2.54
CA ARG A 169 -4.48 -1.86 -3.97
C ARG A 169 -3.26 -2.46 -4.64
N THR A 170 -3.46 -3.58 -5.31
CA THR A 170 -2.41 -4.22 -6.12
C THR A 170 -3.01 -4.82 -7.39
N GLY A 171 -2.23 -4.82 -8.46
CA GLY A 171 -2.61 -5.59 -9.64
C GLY A 171 -1.62 -5.47 -10.80
N LYS A 172 -1.79 -6.41 -11.73
CA LYS A 172 -1.07 -6.52 -12.99
C LYS A 172 -1.83 -5.86 -14.13
N ARG A 173 -1.13 -5.52 -15.22
CA ARG A 173 -1.67 -4.80 -16.38
C ARG A 173 -2.41 -3.50 -15.99
N LEU A 174 -1.91 -2.79 -14.97
CA LEU A 174 -2.40 -1.47 -14.63
C LEU A 174 -1.80 -0.40 -15.57
N SER A 175 -2.26 0.83 -15.46
CA SER A 175 -1.90 1.91 -16.40
C SER A 175 -0.40 2.27 -16.38
N ARG A 176 0.26 2.12 -15.22
CA ARG A 176 1.69 2.40 -15.01
C ARG A 176 2.24 1.57 -13.86
N ARG A 177 3.55 1.31 -13.87
CA ARG A 177 4.27 0.70 -12.75
C ARG A 177 4.64 1.74 -11.69
N TYR A 178 4.16 1.55 -10.46
CA TYR A 178 4.56 2.37 -9.32
C TYR A 178 4.22 1.69 -8.00
N SER A 179 4.83 2.15 -6.91
CA SER A 179 4.36 1.80 -5.56
C SER A 179 4.44 3.02 -4.68
N GLU A 180 3.42 3.21 -3.86
CA GLU A 180 3.29 4.39 -3.02
C GLU A 180 2.50 4.13 -1.75
N ILE A 181 2.73 4.99 -0.76
CA ILE A 181 1.96 5.11 0.45
C ILE A 181 1.44 6.55 0.52
N VAL A 182 0.14 6.70 0.66
CA VAL A 182 -0.51 8.01 0.82
C VAL A 182 -1.20 8.06 2.17
N ILE A 183 -0.79 9.01 3.00
CA ILE A 183 -1.43 9.31 4.27
C ILE A 183 -2.19 10.61 4.09
N GLU A 184 -3.51 10.50 4.00
CA GLU A 184 -4.38 11.66 3.83
C GLU A 184 -4.87 12.15 5.18
N TYR A 185 -4.66 13.44 5.46
CA TYR A 185 -5.09 14.06 6.70
C TYR A 185 -6.56 14.49 6.63
N ARG A 186 -7.22 14.56 7.79
CA ARG A 186 -8.60 15.03 7.91
C ARG A 186 -8.71 16.50 7.53
N ARG A 187 -9.83 16.83 6.90
CA ARG A 187 -10.24 18.22 6.74
C ARG A 187 -10.49 18.84 8.12
N GLN A 188 -10.15 20.11 8.28
CA GLN A 188 -10.47 20.85 9.49
C GLN A 188 -11.99 20.93 9.68
N PRO A 189 -12.53 20.80 10.91
CA PRO A 189 -13.97 20.88 11.15
C PRO A 189 -14.58 22.22 10.72
N PHE A 190 -13.79 23.29 10.76
CA PHE A 190 -14.16 24.62 10.30
C PHE A 190 -13.05 25.17 9.41
N SER A 191 -13.41 25.66 8.23
CA SER A 191 -12.48 26.25 7.27
C SER A 191 -12.90 27.68 6.91
N LEU A 192 -11.97 28.62 7.09
CA LEU A 192 -12.10 30.00 6.59
C LEU A 192 -12.05 30.06 5.05
N PHE A 193 -11.71 28.96 4.39
CA PHE A 193 -11.52 28.84 2.95
C PHE A 193 -12.54 27.90 2.29
N ALA A 194 -13.66 27.59 2.95
CA ALA A 194 -14.68 26.63 2.49
C ALA A 194 -15.16 26.81 1.04
N ASN A 195 -15.08 28.03 0.51
CA ASN A 195 -15.49 28.39 -0.85
C ASN A 195 -14.30 28.53 -1.83
N ASP A 196 -13.08 28.21 -1.41
CA ASP A 196 -11.90 28.18 -2.27
C ASP A 196 -11.83 26.79 -2.94
N PRO A 197 -11.85 26.71 -4.28
CA PRO A 197 -11.78 25.43 -4.99
C PRO A 197 -10.47 24.68 -4.74
N ASN A 198 -9.44 25.35 -4.20
CA ASN A 198 -8.15 24.78 -3.87
C ASN A 198 -8.03 24.37 -2.39
N GLU A 199 -9.11 24.40 -1.60
CA GLU A 199 -9.09 23.85 -0.25
C GLU A 199 -9.04 22.31 -0.29
N LEU A 200 -7.82 21.78 -0.42
CA LEU A 200 -7.53 20.35 -0.41
C LEU A 200 -7.07 19.89 0.98
N THR A 201 -7.24 18.60 1.25
CA THR A 201 -6.63 17.94 2.40
C THR A 201 -5.13 17.83 2.23
N ASN A 202 -4.38 18.03 3.32
CA ASN A 202 -2.96 17.73 3.31
C ASN A 202 -2.74 16.23 3.09
N LYS A 203 -1.63 15.88 2.43
CA LYS A 203 -1.23 14.48 2.21
C LYS A 203 0.27 14.33 2.42
N LEU A 204 0.69 13.24 3.05
CA LEU A 204 2.07 12.78 2.98
C LEU A 204 2.11 11.63 1.98
N VAL A 205 2.86 11.83 0.89
CA VAL A 205 3.00 10.86 -0.20
C VAL A 205 4.42 10.33 -0.16
N ILE A 206 4.55 9.01 -0.15
CA ILE A 206 5.82 8.30 -0.12
C ILE A 206 5.83 7.39 -1.34
N HIS A 207 6.62 7.74 -2.35
CA HIS A 207 6.84 6.90 -3.51
C HIS A 207 7.96 5.91 -3.23
N LEU A 208 7.69 4.61 -3.40
CA LEU A 208 8.64 3.51 -3.17
C LEU A 208 9.28 3.02 -4.47
N GLN A 209 8.63 3.25 -5.61
CA GLN A 209 9.14 2.98 -6.96
C GLN A 209 8.23 3.67 -8.00
N PRO A 210 8.70 4.00 -9.20
CA PRO A 210 10.06 3.80 -9.70
C PRO A 210 11.07 4.79 -9.12
N GLU A 211 10.63 6.00 -8.79
CA GLU A 211 11.46 7.02 -8.16
C GLU A 211 11.10 7.10 -6.69
N GLU A 212 12.11 6.94 -5.85
CA GLU A 212 11.98 7.01 -4.41
C GLU A 212 11.88 8.47 -3.96
N SER A 213 10.76 8.84 -3.34
CA SER A 213 10.56 10.21 -2.86
C SER A 213 9.58 10.28 -1.69
N ILE A 214 9.70 11.35 -0.90
CA ILE A 214 8.73 11.68 0.14
C ILE A 214 8.34 13.13 -0.04
N SER A 215 7.05 13.40 -0.20
CA SER A 215 6.54 14.75 -0.36
C SER A 215 5.34 15.04 0.55
N LEU A 216 5.30 16.26 1.05
CA LEU A 216 4.20 16.78 1.86
C LEU A 216 3.39 17.77 1.03
N HIS A 217 2.15 17.41 0.73
CA HIS A 217 1.18 18.24 0.03
C HIS A 217 0.47 19.14 1.04
N THR A 218 0.62 20.45 0.87
CA THR A 218 0.07 21.51 1.73
C THR A 218 -0.58 22.61 0.91
N LEU A 219 -1.07 23.66 1.57
CA LEU A 219 -1.66 24.83 0.94
C LEU A 219 -0.89 26.09 1.32
N ASN A 220 -0.63 26.96 0.34
CA ASN A 220 -0.05 28.28 0.54
C ASN A 220 -0.95 29.38 -0.02
N LYS A 221 -0.66 30.64 0.34
CA LYS A 221 -1.28 31.80 -0.31
C LYS A 221 -0.83 31.86 -1.77
N LYS A 222 -1.78 31.92 -2.71
CA LYS A 222 -1.49 32.25 -4.11
C LYS A 222 -0.84 33.65 -4.19
N PRO A 223 0.40 33.79 -4.70
CA PRO A 223 1.02 35.09 -4.92
C PRO A 223 0.18 35.93 -5.89
N GLY A 224 0.12 37.24 -5.65
CA GLY A 224 -0.69 38.15 -6.46
C GLY A 224 -1.25 39.33 -5.69
N LEU A 225 -1.71 40.33 -6.44
CA LEU A 225 -2.24 41.62 -5.94
C LEU A 225 -3.77 41.59 -5.73
N THR A 226 -4.38 40.40 -5.69
CA THR A 226 -5.82 40.28 -5.49
C THR A 226 -6.20 40.59 -4.04
N ASN A 227 -7.25 41.40 -3.83
CA ASN A 227 -7.77 41.71 -2.49
C ASN A 227 -8.33 40.49 -1.75
N LYS A 228 -8.60 39.38 -2.45
CA LYS A 228 -9.07 38.13 -1.85
C LYS A 228 -7.90 37.18 -1.61
N LEU A 229 -7.79 36.65 -0.39
CA LEU A 229 -6.88 35.55 -0.10
C LEU A 229 -7.37 34.30 -0.84
N ARG A 230 -6.47 33.68 -1.59
CA ARG A 230 -6.71 32.46 -2.36
C ARG A 230 -5.62 31.45 -2.03
N LEU A 231 -6.01 30.19 -1.93
CA LEU A 231 -5.09 29.09 -1.70
C LEU A 231 -4.53 28.58 -3.02
N GLN A 232 -3.32 28.03 -2.96
CA GLN A 232 -2.73 27.20 -4.00
C GLN A 232 -2.11 25.96 -3.33
N PRO A 233 -2.31 24.76 -3.90
CA PRO A 233 -1.59 23.57 -3.45
C PRO A 233 -0.10 23.73 -3.68
N VAL A 234 0.71 23.26 -2.72
CA VAL A 234 2.17 23.24 -2.80
C VAL A 234 2.66 21.89 -2.31
N GLU A 235 3.64 21.36 -3.03
CA GLU A 235 4.35 20.14 -2.68
C GLU A 235 5.71 20.49 -2.08
N LEU A 236 6.01 19.93 -0.91
CA LEU A 236 7.29 20.08 -0.23
C LEU A 236 8.02 18.74 -0.30
N HIS A 237 9.08 18.65 -1.10
CA HIS A 237 9.94 17.47 -1.17
C HIS A 237 10.79 17.38 0.09
N LEU A 238 10.72 16.23 0.78
CA LEU A 238 11.48 15.92 1.99
C LEU A 238 12.68 15.02 1.69
N THR A 239 12.75 14.47 0.49
CA THR A 239 13.92 13.77 -0.03
C THR A 239 14.90 14.75 -0.67
N ASP A 240 16.19 14.43 -0.54
CA ASP A 240 17.26 15.23 -1.14
C ASP A 240 17.42 14.88 -2.62
N ASP A 241 16.79 15.67 -3.48
CA ASP A 241 16.87 15.52 -4.94
C ASP A 241 18.26 15.88 -5.50
N SER A 242 19.20 16.36 -4.67
CA SER A 242 20.55 16.76 -5.09
C SER A 242 21.57 15.61 -5.13
N GLN A 243 21.25 14.47 -4.52
CA GLN A 243 22.13 13.29 -4.57
C GLN A 243 21.95 12.53 -5.89
N PRO A 244 23.05 12.08 -6.53
CA PRO A 244 22.94 11.31 -7.76
C PRO A 244 22.17 10.01 -7.51
N LYS A 245 21.12 9.76 -8.31
CA LYS A 245 20.27 8.54 -8.28
C LYS A 245 21.04 7.21 -8.41
N ASN A 246 22.35 7.24 -8.66
CA ASN A 246 23.21 6.07 -8.84
C ASN A 246 23.70 5.42 -7.53
N ASP A 247 23.45 6.03 -6.36
CA ASP A 247 23.87 5.48 -5.05
C ASP A 247 22.76 4.68 -4.34
N SER A 248 21.63 4.42 -5.02
CA SER A 248 20.57 3.54 -4.52
C SER A 248 20.97 2.08 -4.70
N TYR A 249 21.18 1.37 -3.59
CA TYR A 249 21.46 -0.07 -3.59
C TYR A 249 20.18 -0.86 -3.86
N ASP A 250 20.28 -1.96 -4.60
CA ASP A 250 19.14 -2.86 -4.78
C ASP A 250 18.71 -3.47 -3.43
N ALA A 251 17.42 -3.76 -3.30
CA ALA A 251 16.87 -4.34 -2.07
C ALA A 251 17.58 -5.64 -1.65
N TYR A 252 18.03 -6.47 -2.60
CA TYR A 252 18.76 -7.69 -2.29
C TYR A 252 20.18 -7.42 -1.80
N GLU A 253 20.87 -6.42 -2.32
CA GLU A 253 22.20 -6.04 -1.82
C GLU A 253 22.14 -5.69 -0.34
N ARG A 254 21.12 -4.90 0.04
CA ARG A 254 20.87 -4.53 1.43
C ARG A 254 20.54 -5.74 2.30
N LEU A 255 19.58 -6.57 1.89
CA LEU A 255 19.14 -7.72 2.67
C LEU A 255 20.28 -8.73 2.85
N LEU A 256 21.08 -8.99 1.82
CA LEU A 256 22.23 -9.91 1.93
C LEU A 256 23.28 -9.38 2.91
N LEU A 257 23.54 -8.07 2.90
CA LEU A 257 24.45 -7.44 3.86
C LEU A 257 23.94 -7.58 5.30
N ASP A 258 22.65 -7.31 5.53
CA ASP A 258 22.04 -7.45 6.85
C ASP A 258 22.08 -8.91 7.34
N ALA A 259 21.87 -9.89 6.45
CA ALA A 259 22.01 -11.31 6.78
C ALA A 259 23.43 -11.69 7.20
N ILE A 260 24.46 -11.14 6.54
CA ILE A 260 25.87 -11.34 6.90
C ILE A 260 26.16 -10.74 8.28
N HIS A 261 25.60 -9.58 8.59
CA HIS A 261 25.75 -8.93 9.90
C HIS A 261 24.87 -9.54 11.00
N GLY A 262 23.99 -10.48 10.67
CA GLY A 262 23.04 -11.06 11.61
C GLY A 262 21.90 -10.10 12.01
N ASP A 263 21.66 -9.04 11.25
CA ASP A 263 20.58 -8.09 11.47
C ASP A 263 19.27 -8.64 10.91
N GLN A 264 18.29 -8.88 11.78
CA GLN A 264 16.99 -9.43 11.40
C GLN A 264 15.90 -8.35 11.23
N THR A 265 16.24 -7.06 11.25
CA THR A 265 15.27 -5.95 11.26
C THR A 265 14.36 -5.98 10.03
N LEU A 266 14.93 -6.26 8.86
CA LEU A 266 14.23 -6.29 7.57
C LEU A 266 13.74 -7.69 7.18
N PHE A 267 13.68 -8.63 8.13
CA PHE A 267 13.31 -10.03 7.88
C PHE A 267 12.06 -10.42 8.65
N MET A 268 11.19 -11.19 8.00
CA MET A 268 9.94 -11.61 8.63
C MET A 268 10.18 -12.70 9.68
N ARG A 269 9.65 -12.47 10.89
CA ARG A 269 9.61 -13.49 11.94
C ARG A 269 8.52 -14.53 11.64
N ARG A 270 8.70 -15.75 12.14
CA ARG A 270 7.76 -16.87 11.90
C ARG A 270 6.31 -16.53 12.26
N ASP A 271 6.10 -15.96 13.44
CA ASP A 271 4.79 -15.59 13.96
C ASP A 271 4.14 -14.44 13.17
N GLU A 272 4.92 -13.49 12.65
CA GLU A 272 4.45 -12.47 11.71
C GLU A 272 3.90 -13.12 10.43
N VAL A 273 4.66 -14.05 9.84
CA VAL A 273 4.25 -14.78 8.64
C VAL A 273 2.99 -15.60 8.88
N GLU A 274 2.95 -16.37 9.98
CA GLU A 274 1.78 -17.16 10.35
C GLU A 274 0.55 -16.26 10.55
N THR A 275 0.68 -15.13 11.24
CA THR A 275 -0.45 -14.22 11.49
C THR A 275 -0.95 -13.55 10.22
N ALA A 276 -0.04 -13.13 9.33
CA ALA A 276 -0.39 -12.62 8.01
C ALA A 276 -1.18 -13.66 7.21
N TRP A 277 -0.77 -14.94 7.23
CA TRP A 277 -1.51 -16.02 6.59
C TRP A 277 -2.91 -16.22 7.17
N HIS A 278 -3.06 -16.24 8.49
CA HIS A 278 -4.40 -16.39 9.10
C HIS A 278 -5.39 -15.30 8.62
N TRP A 279 -4.92 -14.06 8.45
CA TRP A 279 -5.76 -12.97 7.94
C TRP A 279 -6.06 -13.11 6.44
N ILE A 280 -5.08 -13.51 5.64
CA ILE A 280 -5.25 -13.77 4.20
C ILE A 280 -6.19 -14.95 3.95
N ASP A 281 -6.01 -16.05 4.69
CA ASP A 281 -6.86 -17.24 4.59
C ASP A 281 -8.31 -16.91 4.96
N SER A 282 -8.54 -15.98 5.89
CA SER A 282 -9.89 -15.49 6.22
C SER A 282 -10.56 -14.82 5.01
N ILE A 283 -9.82 -14.03 4.23
CA ILE A 283 -10.33 -13.39 3.01
C ILE A 283 -10.66 -14.45 1.95
N ILE A 284 -9.79 -15.44 1.77
CA ILE A 284 -9.94 -16.50 0.77
C ILE A 284 -11.18 -17.34 1.10
N ALA A 285 -11.30 -17.80 2.34
CA ALA A 285 -12.47 -18.53 2.82
C ALA A 285 -13.76 -17.70 2.65
N ALA A 286 -13.70 -16.40 2.97
CA ALA A 286 -14.83 -15.50 2.79
C ALA A 286 -15.24 -15.32 1.32
N TRP A 287 -14.28 -15.25 0.39
CA TRP A 287 -14.57 -15.19 -1.04
C TRP A 287 -15.27 -16.46 -1.54
N GLU A 288 -14.80 -17.62 -1.11
CA GLU A 288 -15.40 -18.92 -1.45
C GLU A 288 -16.82 -19.05 -0.88
N GLU A 289 -17.01 -18.78 0.41
CA GLU A 289 -18.31 -18.90 1.08
C GLU A 289 -19.35 -17.92 0.52
N SER A 290 -18.95 -16.68 0.23
CA SER A 290 -19.87 -15.63 -0.23
C SER A 290 -20.12 -15.64 -1.74
N GLY A 291 -19.40 -16.48 -2.50
CA GLY A 291 -19.42 -16.49 -3.96
C GLY A 291 -18.97 -15.16 -4.57
N THR A 292 -17.93 -14.53 -4.00
CA THR A 292 -17.48 -13.21 -4.46
C THR A 292 -16.90 -13.30 -5.87
N ALA A 293 -17.60 -12.70 -6.84
CA ALA A 293 -17.25 -12.76 -8.25
C ALA A 293 -16.01 -11.92 -8.60
N ILE A 294 -15.20 -12.45 -9.51
CA ILE A 294 -14.08 -11.72 -10.12
C ILE A 294 -14.60 -10.67 -11.08
N LYS A 295 -14.15 -9.43 -10.90
CA LYS A 295 -14.51 -8.29 -11.77
C LYS A 295 -13.49 -8.12 -12.89
N LYS A 296 -13.96 -8.07 -14.13
CA LYS A 296 -13.09 -7.79 -15.29
C LYS A 296 -12.66 -6.33 -15.29
N TYR A 297 -11.44 -6.07 -15.76
CA TYR A 297 -10.96 -4.73 -16.10
C TYR A 297 -10.09 -4.79 -17.35
N ASN A 298 -10.08 -3.74 -18.14
CA ASN A 298 -9.25 -3.70 -19.35
C ASN A 298 -7.79 -3.47 -18.95
N SER A 299 -6.87 -4.20 -19.58
CA SER A 299 -5.44 -3.93 -19.42
C SER A 299 -5.13 -2.47 -19.77
N GLY A 300 -4.36 -1.81 -18.90
CA GLY A 300 -4.01 -0.38 -18.99
C GLY A 300 -4.91 0.55 -18.17
N THR A 301 -5.93 0.06 -17.46
CA THR A 301 -6.72 0.85 -16.51
C THR A 301 -6.20 0.69 -15.07
N MET A 302 -6.71 1.47 -14.12
CA MET A 302 -6.38 1.35 -12.69
C MET A 302 -7.20 0.26 -11.95
N GLY A 303 -7.58 -0.79 -12.67
CA GLY A 303 -8.39 -1.90 -12.16
C GLY A 303 -9.89 -1.73 -12.44
N PRO A 304 -10.74 -2.57 -11.81
CA PRO A 304 -12.20 -2.52 -11.99
C PRO A 304 -12.82 -1.28 -11.35
N ASN A 305 -13.91 -0.75 -11.92
CA ASN A 305 -14.69 0.36 -11.33
C ASN A 305 -15.15 0.09 -9.89
N ALA A 306 -15.32 -1.18 -9.52
CA ALA A 306 -15.63 -1.58 -8.15
C ALA A 306 -14.55 -1.15 -7.14
N SER A 307 -13.28 -1.06 -7.55
CA SER A 307 -12.17 -0.55 -6.72
C SER A 307 -12.35 0.94 -6.40
N THR A 308 -12.78 1.74 -7.38
CA THR A 308 -13.11 3.16 -7.15
C THR A 308 -14.34 3.29 -6.24
N ALA A 309 -15.36 2.45 -6.46
CA ALA A 309 -16.55 2.43 -5.62
C ALA A 309 -16.24 2.05 -4.16
N LEU A 310 -15.30 1.13 -3.92
CA LEU A 310 -14.87 0.70 -2.57
C LEU A 310 -14.47 1.89 -1.69
N VAL A 311 -13.72 2.84 -2.25
CA VAL A 311 -13.24 4.04 -1.54
C VAL A 311 -14.30 5.14 -1.54
N ALA A 312 -15.07 5.27 -2.62
CA ALA A 312 -16.11 6.27 -2.78
C ALA A 312 -17.29 6.10 -1.80
N VAL A 313 -17.60 4.87 -1.35
CA VAL A 313 -18.62 4.62 -0.31
C VAL A 313 -18.31 5.39 0.97
N ASP A 314 -17.03 5.63 1.27
CA ASP A 314 -16.62 6.42 2.43
C ASP A 314 -16.41 7.93 2.11
N GLY A 315 -16.85 8.39 0.93
CA GLY A 315 -16.66 9.78 0.49
C GLY A 315 -15.22 10.13 0.14
N ARG A 316 -14.40 9.13 -0.25
CA ARG A 316 -12.97 9.27 -0.55
C ARG A 316 -12.67 8.86 -1.99
N ALA A 317 -11.46 9.15 -2.45
CA ALA A 317 -10.96 8.70 -3.75
C ALA A 317 -9.52 8.18 -3.63
N TRP A 318 -9.12 7.31 -4.55
CA TRP A 318 -7.72 6.94 -4.72
C TRP A 318 -6.90 8.18 -5.10
N TYR A 319 -5.67 8.24 -4.60
CA TYR A 319 -4.66 9.16 -5.13
C TYR A 319 -4.21 8.67 -6.51
N GLU A 320 -4.35 9.49 -7.54
CA GLU A 320 -4.01 9.18 -8.94
C GLU A 320 -3.41 10.39 -9.67
#